data_AF-A0A924UAT3-F1
#
_entry.id   AF-A0A924UAT3-F1
#
_cell.length_a   1.000
_cell.length_b   1.000
_cell.length_c   1.000
_cell.angle_alpha   90.00
_cell.angle_beta   90.00
_cell.angle_gamma   90.00
#
_symmetry.space_group_name_H-M   'P 1'
#
loop_
_entity.id
_entity.type
_entity.pdbx_description
1 polymer ?
#
loop_
_entity_poly.entity_id
_entity_poly.type
_entity_poly.pdbx_seq_one_letter_code
_entity_poly.pdbx_strand_id
1 'polypeptide(L)'
;MSNTTHGVGGLTFDPKKRTRPPELNVLAALILIILAFEVLGQLIIGDSFLFNTRENVGTLFNEQRLQIIILQVSIVGIIALGVTQVIITGGIDLSSGSIVGITAMVAMSFAQVAMVNGNPNPKAIFGPAWMDLPVIVPLIVGLACGIFAGLVNGLLIAYTRIPPFIATLGMMVSARGCAKWWSKGNPISFPTESYAAIGKGML
;
A
#
# COMPACT_ATOMS: atom_id res chain seq x y z
N MET A 1 -18.79 32.06 49.93
CA MET A 1 -17.75 32.00 48.88
C MET A 1 -18.16 30.93 47.88
N SER A 2 -18.76 31.33 46.77
CA SER A 2 -19.31 30.42 45.75
C SER A 2 -18.20 29.96 44.81
N ASN A 3 -17.80 28.70 44.93
CA ASN A 3 -16.99 28.01 43.92
C ASN A 3 -17.82 27.78 42.67
N THR A 4 -17.88 28.76 41.78
CA THR A 4 -18.51 28.60 40.46
C THR A 4 -17.43 28.58 39.39
N THR A 5 -16.91 27.39 39.11
CA THR A 5 -16.18 27.08 37.88
C THR A 5 -17.17 27.01 36.72
N HIS A 6 -17.59 28.18 36.22
CA HIS A 6 -18.36 28.28 34.99
C HIS A 6 -17.41 28.26 33.79
N GLY A 7 -17.45 27.18 33.01
CA GLY A 7 -16.95 27.19 31.63
C GLY A 7 -17.88 28.04 30.75
N VAL A 8 -17.33 28.67 29.72
CA VAL A 8 -18.07 29.49 28.75
C VAL A 8 -19.16 28.62 28.11
N GLY A 9 -20.44 28.89 28.42
CA GLY A 9 -21.59 28.13 27.90
C GLY A 9 -22.53 27.48 28.93
N GLY A 10 -22.35 27.71 30.24
CA GLY A 10 -23.31 27.26 31.25
C GLY A 10 -23.28 25.75 31.56
N LEU A 11 -22.29 25.02 31.04
CA LEU A 11 -22.05 23.63 31.40
C LEU A 11 -21.24 23.59 32.70
N THR A 12 -21.81 22.97 33.74
CA THR A 12 -21.09 22.63 34.96
C THR A 12 -20.12 21.49 34.66
N PHE A 13 -18.82 21.72 34.89
CA PHE A 13 -17.82 20.66 34.77
C PHE A 13 -18.13 19.56 35.80
N ASP A 14 -18.59 18.40 35.32
CA ASP A 14 -18.87 17.23 36.15
C ASP A 14 -17.61 16.37 36.28
N PRO A 15 -16.88 16.41 37.42
CA PRO A 15 -15.65 15.64 37.61
C PRO A 15 -15.87 14.12 37.61
N LYS A 16 -17.12 13.64 37.70
CA LYS A 16 -17.45 12.20 37.59
C LYS A 16 -17.49 11.72 36.14
N LYS A 17 -17.73 12.61 35.17
CA LYS A 17 -17.65 12.30 33.74
C LYS A 17 -16.21 12.43 33.26
N ARG A 18 -15.35 11.50 33.67
CA ARG A 18 -14.04 11.32 33.02
C ARG A 18 -14.29 10.86 31.58
N THR A 19 -14.14 11.77 30.63
CA THR A 19 -14.08 11.42 29.21
C THR A 19 -12.88 10.51 29.03
N ARG A 20 -13.13 9.27 28.58
CA ARG A 20 -12.03 8.35 28.29
C ARG A 20 -11.25 8.89 27.10
N PRO A 21 -9.91 8.78 27.11
CA PRO A 21 -9.11 9.12 25.93
C PRO A 21 -9.62 8.33 24.71
N PRO A 22 -9.86 8.97 23.55
CA PRO A 22 -10.28 8.28 22.32
C PRO A 22 -9.34 7.13 21.94
N GLU A 23 -8.06 7.26 22.29
CA GLU A 23 -7.00 6.26 22.10
C GLU A 23 -7.32 4.94 22.81
N LEU A 24 -7.99 5.00 23.96
CA LEU A 24 -8.41 3.81 24.70
C LEU A 24 -9.49 3.03 23.94
N ASN A 25 -10.35 3.71 23.19
CA ASN A 25 -11.35 3.06 22.35
C ASN A 25 -10.68 2.37 21.15
N VAL A 26 -9.67 3.00 20.56
CA VAL A 26 -8.86 2.41 19.47
C VAL A 26 -8.11 1.18 19.97
N LEU A 27 -7.46 1.27 21.13
CA LEU A 27 -6.75 0.14 21.73
C LEU A 27 -7.71 -1.02 22.05
N ALA A 28 -8.88 -0.73 22.63
CA ALA A 28 -9.88 -1.74 22.91
C ALA A 28 -10.41 -2.41 21.63
N ALA A 29 -10.65 -1.64 20.57
CA ALA A 29 -11.06 -2.16 19.27
C ALA A 29 -9.96 -3.06 18.66
N LEU A 30 -8.69 -2.66 18.75
CA LEU A 30 -7.57 -3.46 18.26
C LEU A 30 -7.47 -4.81 18.98
N ILE A 31 -7.58 -4.82 20.31
CA ILE A 31 -7.56 -6.05 21.12
C ILE A 31 -8.73 -6.96 20.72
N LEU A 32 -9.93 -6.39 20.55
CA LEU A 32 -11.12 -7.14 20.16
C LEU A 32 -10.96 -7.77 18.77
N ILE A 33 -10.39 -7.03 17.81
CA ILE A 33 -10.11 -7.52 16.46
C ILE A 33 -9.10 -8.68 16.52
N ILE A 34 -8.02 -8.53 17.30
CA ILE A 34 -7.00 -9.58 17.46
C ILE A 34 -7.62 -10.84 18.06
N LEU A 35 -8.41 -10.71 19.14
CA LEU A 35 -9.07 -11.85 19.78
C LEU A 35 -10.07 -12.53 18.83
N ALA A 36 -10.84 -11.75 18.08
CA ALA A 36 -11.78 -12.29 17.10
C ALA A 36 -11.05 -13.09 16.00
N PHE A 37 -9.98 -12.55 15.42
CA PHE A 37 -9.18 -13.26 14.42
C PHE A 37 -8.44 -14.47 14.98
N GLU A 38 -7.99 -14.40 16.23
CA GLU A 38 -7.36 -15.54 16.91
C GLU A 38 -8.34 -16.69 17.10
N VAL A 39 -9.54 -16.40 17.64
CA VAL A 39 -10.60 -17.41 17.84
C VAL A 39 -11.08 -17.98 16.50
N LEU A 40 -11.34 -17.11 15.51
CA LEU A 40 -11.77 -17.57 14.17
C LEU A 40 -10.68 -18.38 13.47
N GLY A 41 -9.41 -17.97 13.57
CA GLY A 41 -8.28 -18.69 13.00
C GLY A 41 -8.16 -20.10 13.57
N GLN A 42 -8.28 -20.24 14.89
CA GLN A 42 -8.26 -21.54 15.54
C GLN A 42 -9.47 -22.41 15.15
N LEU A 43 -10.69 -21.85 15.12
CA LEU A 43 -11.92 -22.62 14.86
C LEU A 43 -12.09 -23.02 13.39
N ILE A 44 -11.68 -22.17 12.44
CA ILE A 44 -11.96 -22.38 11.01
C ILE A 44 -10.73 -22.93 10.28
N ILE A 45 -9.55 -22.39 10.56
CA ILE A 45 -8.31 -22.66 9.80
C ILE A 45 -7.44 -23.68 10.54
N GLY A 46 -7.67 -23.90 11.85
CA GLY A 46 -6.85 -24.76 12.70
C GLY A 46 -5.45 -24.18 12.99
N ASP A 47 -5.25 -22.89 12.71
CA ASP A 47 -3.96 -22.20 12.87
C ASP A 47 -4.21 -20.79 13.42
N SER A 48 -3.34 -20.36 14.32
CA SER A 48 -3.50 -19.11 15.06
C SER A 48 -3.13 -17.88 14.23
N PHE A 49 -3.78 -16.75 14.54
CA PHE A 49 -3.50 -15.48 13.87
C PHE A 49 -2.18 -14.88 14.38
N LEU A 50 -2.05 -14.79 15.70
CA LEU A 50 -0.90 -14.15 16.35
C LEU A 50 0.11 -15.18 16.87
N PHE A 51 -0.36 -16.24 17.51
CA PHE A 51 0.49 -17.25 18.12
C PHE A 51 0.87 -18.35 17.14
N ASN A 52 1.97 -19.04 17.43
CA ASN A 52 2.36 -20.22 16.67
C ASN A 52 1.82 -21.48 17.37
N THR A 53 0.91 -22.19 16.71
CA THR A 53 0.34 -23.47 17.19
C THR A 53 1.03 -24.69 16.60
N ARG A 54 2.12 -24.51 15.83
CA ARG A 54 2.84 -25.59 15.14
C ARG A 54 3.91 -26.17 16.05
N GLU A 55 3.84 -27.47 16.30
CA GLU A 55 4.75 -28.20 17.19
C GLU A 55 6.21 -28.23 16.72
N ASN A 56 6.47 -27.92 15.44
CA ASN A 56 7.79 -28.04 14.80
C ASN A 56 8.64 -26.76 14.82
N VAL A 57 8.14 -25.66 15.41
CA VAL A 57 8.83 -24.36 15.38
C VAL A 57 8.82 -23.74 16.78
N GLY A 58 10.01 -23.41 17.31
CA GLY A 58 10.18 -22.88 18.68
C GLY A 58 9.85 -21.40 18.87
N THR A 59 9.20 -20.74 17.90
CA THR A 59 8.83 -19.33 17.99
C THR A 59 7.47 -19.17 18.66
N LEU A 60 7.30 -18.11 19.47
CA LEU A 60 6.03 -17.83 20.17
C LEU A 60 4.95 -17.27 19.22
N PHE A 61 5.37 -16.47 18.24
CA PHE A 61 4.49 -15.78 17.31
C PHE A 61 4.52 -16.39 15.90
N ASN A 62 3.44 -16.20 15.15
CA ASN A 62 3.35 -16.57 13.75
C ASN A 62 4.09 -15.54 12.87
N GLU A 63 5.42 -15.65 12.82
CA GLU A 63 6.30 -14.70 12.14
C GLU A 63 5.95 -14.52 10.66
N GLN A 64 5.61 -15.59 9.96
CA GLN A 64 5.24 -15.54 8.54
C GLN A 64 4.00 -14.66 8.31
N ARG A 65 2.94 -14.83 9.12
CA ARG A 65 1.73 -14.01 9.01
C ARG A 65 2.00 -12.56 9.36
N LEU A 66 2.72 -12.31 10.45
CA LEU A 66 3.08 -10.96 10.87
C LEU A 66 3.93 -10.24 9.82
N GLN A 67 4.91 -10.93 9.22
CA GLN A 67 5.72 -10.37 8.14
C GLN A 67 4.88 -9.99 6.92
N ILE A 68 3.95 -10.86 6.48
CA ILE A 68 3.04 -10.56 5.36
C ILE A 68 2.18 -9.33 5.67
N ILE A 69 1.63 -9.25 6.89
CA ILE A 69 0.84 -8.09 7.33
C ILE A 69 1.67 -6.82 7.31
N ILE A 70 2.89 -6.86 7.86
CA ILE A 70 3.81 -5.72 7.88
C ILE A 70 4.16 -5.28 6.45
N LEU A 71 4.48 -6.20 5.55
CA LEU A 71 4.78 -5.90 4.15
C LEU A 71 3.57 -5.24 3.46
N GLN A 72 2.37 -5.74 3.68
CA GLN A 72 1.16 -5.18 3.06
C GLN A 72 0.80 -3.79 3.61
N VAL A 73 0.95 -3.57 4.92
CA VAL A 73 0.76 -2.26 5.54
C VAL A 73 1.85 -1.27 5.11
N SER A 74 3.09 -1.73 4.91
CA SER A 74 4.21 -0.89 4.48
C SER A 74 3.96 -0.22 3.14
N ILE A 75 3.35 -0.93 2.17
CA ILE A 75 2.98 -0.36 0.87
C ILE A 75 2.03 0.82 1.05
N VAL A 76 0.97 0.65 1.85
CA VAL A 76 0.00 1.71 2.14
C VAL A 76 0.64 2.86 2.91
N GLY A 77 1.53 2.55 3.86
CA GLY A 77 2.27 3.56 4.65
C GLY A 77 3.16 4.46 3.79
N ILE A 78 3.92 3.87 2.87
CA ILE A 78 4.78 4.64 1.94
C ILE A 78 3.93 5.54 1.03
N ILE A 79 2.81 5.04 0.51
CA ILE A 79 1.87 5.84 -0.29
C ILE A 79 1.30 6.99 0.54
N ALA A 80 0.92 6.74 1.79
CA ALA A 80 0.37 7.74 2.68
C ALA A 80 1.33 8.92 2.93
N LEU A 81 2.65 8.67 2.99
CA LEU A 81 3.65 9.74 3.08
C LEU A 81 3.60 10.70 1.89
N GLY A 82 3.43 10.17 0.67
CA GLY A 82 3.27 10.98 -0.54
C GLY A 82 1.94 11.75 -0.56
N VAL A 83 0.84 11.06 -0.26
CA VAL A 83 -0.51 11.66 -0.24
C VAL A 83 -0.63 12.73 0.85
N THR A 84 0.13 12.63 1.93
CA THR A 84 0.18 13.66 2.99
C THR A 84 0.57 15.03 2.42
N GLN A 85 1.52 15.09 1.48
CA GLN A 85 1.90 16.36 0.84
C GLN A 85 0.73 16.95 0.04
N VAL A 86 -0.06 16.11 -0.64
CA VAL A 86 -1.25 16.53 -1.37
C VAL A 86 -2.30 17.10 -0.40
N ILE A 87 -2.53 16.43 0.73
CA ILE A 87 -3.50 16.86 1.74
C ILE A 87 -3.08 18.20 2.38
N ILE A 88 -1.80 18.38 2.68
CA ILE A 88 -1.26 19.64 3.23
C ILE A 88 -1.52 20.80 2.27
N THR A 89 -1.42 20.58 0.96
CA THR A 89 -1.76 21.58 -0.06
C THR A 89 -3.27 21.83 -0.25
N GLY A 90 -4.13 21.18 0.55
CA GLY A 90 -5.58 21.28 0.47
C GLY A 90 -6.20 20.44 -0.66
N GLY A 91 -5.44 19.50 -1.23
CA GLY A 91 -5.88 18.62 -2.31
C GLY A 91 -6.38 17.25 -1.83
N ILE A 92 -6.85 16.45 -2.78
CA ILE A 92 -7.20 15.03 -2.58
C ILE A 92 -6.57 14.25 -3.74
N ASP A 93 -5.97 13.09 -3.45
CA ASP A 93 -5.44 12.17 -4.46
C ASP A 93 -6.11 10.79 -4.40
N LEU A 94 -6.97 10.50 -5.39
CA LEU A 94 -7.59 9.19 -5.59
C LEU A 94 -6.76 8.26 -6.49
N SER A 95 -5.79 8.80 -7.21
CA SER A 95 -5.06 8.10 -8.28
C SER A 95 -3.92 7.23 -7.79
N SER A 96 -3.38 7.49 -6.59
CA SER A 96 -2.18 6.86 -6.02
C SER A 96 -2.17 5.32 -6.15
N GLY A 97 -3.24 4.63 -5.77
CA GLY A 97 -3.32 3.16 -5.89
C GLY A 97 -3.29 2.66 -7.34
N SER A 98 -3.88 3.42 -8.27
CA SER A 98 -3.89 3.07 -9.69
C SER A 98 -2.56 3.36 -10.35
N ILE A 99 -1.89 4.45 -9.93
CA ILE A 99 -0.52 4.78 -10.35
C ILE A 99 0.44 3.69 -9.90
N VAL A 100 0.38 3.24 -8.64
CA VAL A 100 1.20 2.12 -8.16
C VAL A 100 0.98 0.87 -9.02
N GLY A 101 -0.27 0.58 -9.41
CA GLY A 101 -0.59 -0.53 -10.30
C GLY A 101 0.10 -0.45 -11.67
N ILE A 102 -0.08 0.65 -12.41
CA ILE A 102 0.58 0.82 -13.72
C ILE A 102 2.10 0.87 -13.56
N THR A 103 2.62 1.57 -12.57
CA THR A 103 4.06 1.66 -12.30
C THR A 103 4.67 0.30 -12.03
N ALA A 104 4.02 -0.55 -11.22
CA ALA A 104 4.47 -1.91 -10.96
C ALA A 104 4.49 -2.75 -12.24
N MET A 105 3.47 -2.62 -13.10
CA MET A 105 3.40 -3.36 -14.37
C MET A 105 4.48 -2.94 -15.36
N VAL A 106 4.71 -1.63 -15.49
CA VAL A 106 5.77 -1.09 -16.36
C VAL A 106 7.13 -1.50 -15.83
N ALA A 107 7.44 -1.26 -14.54
CA ALA A 107 8.72 -1.65 -13.94
C ALA A 107 8.98 -3.16 -14.10
N MET A 108 7.96 -3.99 -13.83
CA MET A 108 8.05 -5.43 -13.97
C MET A 108 8.30 -5.87 -15.42
N SER A 109 7.81 -5.12 -16.42
CA SER A 109 8.07 -5.41 -17.85
C SER A 109 9.55 -5.30 -18.21
N PHE A 110 10.28 -4.37 -17.59
CA PHE A 110 11.73 -4.20 -17.78
C PHE A 110 12.57 -5.09 -16.84
N ALA A 111 11.94 -5.69 -15.84
CA ALA A 111 12.60 -6.60 -14.91
C ALA A 111 12.55 -8.06 -15.38
N GLN A 112 11.96 -8.37 -16.55
CA GLN A 112 11.74 -9.76 -16.97
C GLN A 112 13.04 -10.45 -17.40
N VAL A 113 13.12 -11.76 -17.13
CA VAL A 113 14.16 -12.62 -17.70
C VAL A 113 13.80 -13.07 -19.11
N ALA A 114 14.80 -13.28 -19.98
CA ALA A 114 14.57 -13.78 -21.33
C ALA A 114 14.16 -15.25 -21.36
N MET A 115 14.76 -16.04 -20.46
CA MET A 115 14.59 -17.49 -20.42
C MET A 115 14.02 -17.93 -19.07
N VAL A 116 12.98 -18.75 -19.12
CA VAL A 116 12.35 -19.38 -17.94
C VAL A 116 12.43 -20.89 -18.14
N ASN A 117 13.15 -21.58 -17.24
CA ASN A 117 13.35 -23.04 -17.31
C ASN A 117 13.87 -23.53 -18.67
N GLY A 118 14.80 -22.78 -19.28
CA GLY A 118 15.39 -23.12 -20.59
C GLY A 118 14.52 -22.81 -21.81
N ASN A 119 13.33 -22.23 -21.64
CA ASN A 119 12.44 -21.79 -22.73
C ASN A 119 12.29 -20.26 -22.76
N PRO A 120 11.95 -19.65 -23.91
CA PRO A 120 11.62 -18.23 -23.99
C PRO A 120 10.49 -17.87 -23.02
N ASN A 121 10.60 -16.71 -22.37
CA ASN A 121 9.63 -16.25 -21.39
C ASN A 121 8.20 -16.18 -21.99
N PRO A 122 7.25 -16.98 -21.50
CA PRO A 122 5.90 -17.04 -22.07
C PRO A 122 5.07 -15.78 -21.81
N LYS A 123 5.53 -14.93 -20.88
CA LYS A 123 4.87 -13.67 -20.48
C LYS A 123 5.70 -12.44 -20.84
N ALA A 124 6.62 -12.58 -21.79
CA ALA A 124 7.39 -11.48 -22.33
C ALA A 124 6.49 -10.34 -22.83
N ILE A 125 6.67 -9.14 -22.29
CA ILE A 125 6.02 -7.91 -22.80
C ILE A 125 6.82 -7.32 -23.97
N PHE A 126 8.15 -7.33 -23.86
CA PHE A 126 9.05 -6.78 -24.86
C PHE A 126 9.82 -7.88 -25.62
N GLY A 127 10.62 -7.47 -26.60
CA GLY A 127 11.55 -8.38 -27.29
C GLY A 127 12.78 -8.73 -26.43
N PRO A 128 13.63 -9.67 -26.88
CA PRO A 128 14.79 -10.16 -26.12
C PRO A 128 15.77 -9.07 -25.69
N ALA A 129 15.88 -7.98 -26.45
CA ALA A 129 16.78 -6.87 -26.17
C ALA A 129 16.42 -6.05 -24.90
N TRP A 130 15.21 -6.21 -24.38
CA TRP A 130 14.71 -5.47 -23.21
C TRP A 130 14.47 -6.38 -22.01
N MET A 131 15.11 -7.56 -21.99
CA MET A 131 15.07 -8.53 -20.90
C MET A 131 16.46 -8.69 -20.29
N ASP A 132 16.51 -9.29 -19.10
CA ASP A 132 17.75 -9.50 -18.33
C ASP A 132 18.52 -8.20 -18.04
N LEU A 133 17.78 -7.10 -17.91
CA LEU A 133 18.34 -5.79 -17.61
C LEU A 133 18.82 -5.70 -16.15
N PRO A 134 19.86 -4.88 -15.88
CA PRO A 134 20.31 -4.65 -14.52
C PRO A 134 19.21 -3.96 -13.71
N VAL A 135 19.16 -4.27 -12.40
CA VAL A 135 18.09 -3.85 -11.48
C VAL A 135 17.81 -2.33 -11.46
N ILE A 136 18.82 -1.53 -11.81
CA ILE A 136 18.69 -0.07 -11.88
C ILE A 136 17.69 0.39 -12.95
N VAL A 137 17.54 -0.35 -14.05
CA VAL A 137 16.67 0.03 -15.16
C VAL A 137 15.18 -0.03 -14.77
N PRO A 138 14.63 -1.17 -14.30
CA PRO A 138 13.23 -1.21 -13.88
C PRO A 138 12.92 -0.24 -12.72
N LEU A 139 13.89 0.04 -11.84
CA LEU A 139 13.75 1.07 -10.79
C LEU A 139 13.60 2.48 -11.37
N ILE A 140 14.48 2.88 -12.29
CA ILE A 140 14.41 4.19 -12.94
C ILE A 140 13.12 4.34 -13.73
N VAL A 141 12.73 3.32 -14.50
CA VAL A 141 11.51 3.35 -15.30
C VAL A 141 10.27 3.43 -14.39
N GLY A 142 10.23 2.67 -13.30
CA GLY A 142 9.15 2.74 -12.32
C GLY A 142 9.04 4.14 -11.70
N LEU A 143 10.18 4.69 -11.26
CA LEU A 143 10.23 6.04 -10.68
C LEU A 143 9.78 7.10 -11.70
N ALA A 144 10.24 7.02 -12.94
CA ALA A 144 9.86 7.93 -14.01
C ALA A 144 8.34 7.87 -14.29
N CYS A 145 7.74 6.67 -14.28
CA CYS A 145 6.31 6.49 -14.45
C CYS A 145 5.49 7.18 -13.34
N GLY A 146 5.89 7.00 -12.08
CA GLY A 146 5.24 7.64 -10.94
C GLY A 146 5.39 9.17 -10.95
N ILE A 147 6.60 9.68 -11.22
CA ILE A 147 6.87 11.12 -11.35
C ILE A 147 6.04 11.72 -12.48
N PHE A 148 5.98 11.05 -13.64
CA PHE A 148 5.21 11.53 -14.78
C PHE A 148 3.73 11.67 -14.44
N ALA A 149 3.11 10.64 -13.83
CA ALA A 149 1.71 10.70 -13.43
C ALA A 149 1.44 11.79 -12.37
N GLY A 150 2.33 11.92 -11.38
CA GLY A 150 2.24 12.97 -10.38
C GLY A 150 2.38 14.38 -10.98
N LEU A 151 3.28 14.55 -11.95
CA LEU A 151 3.51 15.79 -12.66
C LEU A 151 2.29 16.17 -13.53
N VAL A 152 1.68 15.21 -14.23
CA VAL A 152 0.44 15.45 -14.98
C VAL A 152 -0.67 15.95 -14.07
N ASN A 153 -0.91 15.27 -12.94
CA ASN A 153 -1.90 15.72 -11.96
C ASN A 153 -1.57 17.11 -11.41
N GLY A 154 -0.32 17.34 -11.01
CA GLY A 154 0.13 18.61 -10.46
C GLY A 154 0.00 19.77 -11.45
N LEU A 155 0.41 19.57 -12.71
CA LEU A 155 0.30 20.58 -13.76
C LEU A 155 -1.17 20.91 -14.09
N LEU A 156 -2.02 19.89 -14.21
CA LEU A 156 -3.44 20.10 -14.47
C LEU A 156 -4.05 20.94 -13.35
N ILE A 157 -3.82 20.57 -12.09
CA ILE A 157 -4.38 21.31 -10.95
C ILE A 157 -3.83 22.74 -10.89
N ALA A 158 -2.52 22.92 -11.01
CA ALA A 158 -1.87 24.22 -10.84
C ALA A 158 -2.20 25.22 -11.95
N TYR A 159 -2.20 24.78 -13.22
CA TYR A 159 -2.34 25.68 -14.37
C TYR A 159 -3.76 25.77 -14.90
N THR A 160 -4.51 24.67 -14.93
CA THR A 160 -5.87 24.65 -15.48
C THR A 160 -6.94 24.96 -14.42
N ARG A 161 -6.56 25.00 -13.13
CA ARG A 161 -7.46 25.25 -11.99
C ARG A 161 -8.63 24.28 -11.90
N ILE A 162 -8.48 23.07 -12.45
CA ILE A 162 -9.44 21.99 -12.27
C ILE A 162 -9.38 21.52 -10.80
N PRO A 163 -10.53 21.26 -10.14
CA PRO A 163 -10.55 20.70 -8.80
C PRO A 163 -9.71 19.41 -8.68
N PRO A 164 -8.85 19.25 -7.64
CA PRO A 164 -7.96 18.10 -7.48
C PRO A 164 -8.66 16.73 -7.55
N PHE A 165 -9.87 16.65 -7.02
CA PHE A 165 -10.70 15.45 -7.07
C PHE A 165 -10.95 15.00 -8.52
N ILE A 166 -11.28 15.93 -9.43
CA ILE A 166 -11.59 15.62 -10.83
C ILE A 166 -10.33 15.18 -11.57
N ALA A 167 -9.23 15.90 -11.39
CA ALA A 167 -7.95 15.57 -12.01
C ALA A 167 -7.46 14.17 -11.59
N THR A 168 -7.47 13.88 -10.29
CA THR A 168 -6.99 12.59 -9.77
C THR A 168 -7.96 11.45 -10.03
N LEU A 169 -9.28 11.67 -10.07
CA LEU A 169 -10.23 10.65 -10.53
C LEU A 169 -10.02 10.31 -12.02
N GLY A 170 -9.80 11.33 -12.86
CA GLY A 170 -9.45 11.11 -14.27
C GLY A 170 -8.18 10.26 -14.41
N MET A 171 -7.11 10.65 -13.73
CA MET A 171 -5.85 9.89 -13.72
C MET A 171 -6.02 8.47 -13.18
N MET A 172 -6.86 8.25 -12.16
CA MET A 172 -7.17 6.92 -11.63
C MET A 172 -7.74 6.01 -12.71
N VAL A 173 -8.74 6.49 -13.46
CA VAL A 173 -9.38 5.73 -14.54
C VAL A 173 -8.41 5.51 -15.70
N SER A 174 -7.67 6.55 -16.10
CA SER A 174 -6.66 6.47 -17.16
C SER A 174 -5.55 5.48 -16.80
N ALA A 175 -4.98 5.56 -15.59
CA ALA A 175 -3.92 4.66 -15.12
C ALA A 175 -4.39 3.19 -15.14
N ARG A 176 -5.61 2.92 -14.65
CA ARG A 176 -6.19 1.57 -14.68
C ARG A 176 -6.41 1.07 -16.11
N GLY A 177 -6.93 1.92 -16.99
CA GLY A 177 -7.12 1.60 -18.39
C GLY A 177 -5.80 1.28 -19.09
N CYS A 178 -4.80 2.15 -18.91
CA CYS A 178 -3.44 1.95 -19.40
C CYS A 178 -2.83 0.66 -18.85
N ALA A 179 -2.99 0.36 -17.56
CA ALA A 179 -2.49 -0.86 -16.94
C ALA A 179 -3.10 -2.10 -17.60
N LYS A 180 -4.43 -2.12 -17.74
CA LYS A 180 -5.14 -3.24 -18.38
C LYS A 180 -4.72 -3.40 -19.84
N TRP A 181 -4.58 -2.30 -20.58
CA TRP A 181 -4.15 -2.32 -21.97
C TRP A 181 -2.70 -2.82 -22.12
N TRP A 182 -1.81 -2.34 -21.25
CA TRP A 182 -0.38 -2.65 -21.26
C TRP A 182 -0.10 -4.14 -21.11
N SER A 183 -0.72 -4.82 -20.13
CA SER A 183 -0.50 -6.26 -19.94
C SER A 183 -1.52 -7.15 -20.66
N LYS A 184 -2.41 -6.56 -21.47
CA LYS A 184 -3.58 -7.25 -22.04
C LYS A 184 -4.42 -7.96 -20.97
N GLY A 185 -4.39 -7.43 -19.75
CA GLY A 185 -5.10 -7.98 -18.61
C GLY A 185 -4.48 -9.17 -17.92
N ASN A 186 -3.27 -9.58 -18.29
CA ASN A 186 -2.54 -10.66 -17.64
C ASN A 186 -1.54 -10.12 -16.60
N PRO A 187 -1.21 -10.90 -15.56
CA PRO A 187 -0.12 -10.55 -14.66
C PRO A 187 1.24 -10.72 -15.34
N ILE A 188 2.11 -9.72 -15.19
CA ILE A 188 3.50 -9.75 -15.68
C ILE A 188 4.34 -10.45 -14.60
N SER A 189 5.18 -11.40 -15.00
CA SER A 189 5.90 -12.28 -14.07
C SER A 189 7.30 -12.61 -14.61
N PHE A 190 8.05 -13.38 -13.79
CA PHE A 190 9.42 -13.83 -14.06
C PHE A 190 10.47 -12.71 -13.99
N PRO A 191 10.68 -12.14 -12.79
CA PRO A 191 11.69 -11.10 -12.59
C PRO A 191 13.11 -11.67 -12.62
N THR A 192 14.09 -10.84 -12.96
CA THR A 192 15.51 -11.12 -12.70
C THR A 192 15.74 -11.35 -11.21
N GLU A 193 16.70 -12.21 -10.85
CA GLU A 193 16.97 -12.55 -9.45
C GLU A 193 17.31 -11.31 -8.61
N SER A 194 18.08 -10.39 -9.18
CA SER A 194 18.45 -9.12 -8.53
C SER A 194 17.24 -8.24 -8.22
N TYR A 195 16.27 -8.15 -9.14
CA TYR A 195 15.03 -7.41 -8.90
C TYR A 195 14.12 -8.14 -7.90
N ALA A 196 14.03 -9.47 -8.02
CA ALA A 196 13.26 -10.31 -7.10
C ALA A 196 13.79 -10.23 -5.66
N ALA A 197 15.11 -10.14 -5.49
CA ALA A 197 15.75 -10.02 -4.17
C ALA A 197 15.30 -8.75 -3.43
N ILE A 198 15.17 -7.62 -4.13
CA ILE A 198 14.68 -6.37 -3.54
C ILE A 198 13.19 -6.49 -3.17
N GLY A 199 12.40 -7.15 -4.02
CA GLY A 199 10.95 -7.26 -3.84
C GLY A 199 10.49 -8.29 -2.80
N LYS A 200 11.31 -9.31 -2.51
CA LYS A 200 10.92 -10.39 -1.58
C LYS A 200 10.77 -9.91 -0.15
N GLY A 201 11.52 -8.88 0.29
CA GLY A 201 11.44 -8.32 1.65
C GLY A 201 11.73 -9.31 2.80
N MET A 202 12.00 -10.58 2.47
CA MET A 202 12.25 -11.70 3.36
C MET A 202 13.68 -12.16 3.08
N LEU A 203 14.58 -11.89 4.02
CA LEU A 203 15.92 -12.49 4.10
C LEU A 203 15.84 -13.78 4.90
#